data_AF-A0A537RY03-F1
#
_entry.id   AF-A0A537RY03-F1
#
_cell.length_a   1.000
_cell.length_b   1.000
_cell.length_c   1.000
_cell.angle_alpha   90.00
_cell.angle_beta   90.00
_cell.angle_gamma   90.00
#
_symmetry.space_group_name_H-M   'P 1'
#
loop_
_entity.id
_entity.type
_entity.pdbx_description
1 polymer ?
#
loop_
_entity_poly.entity_id
_entity_poly.type
_entity_poly.pdbx_seq_one_letter_code
_entity_poly.pdbx_strand_id
1 'polypeptide(L)'
;MKISRLIVAAAAIVFVLPAHPARPAVTDPVISLYFFPGVRDNGGGAGTGVATSIHCVNFSGATEKLQYVVFNFDSSIKANLNLNIGQDQTRTASTHDTVLYAEDLILNTGVVNQGSAIVGATSVDIVCTAQVLDAAAATPNGIDLHGLRFNAVPSTAE
;
A
#
# COMPACT_ATOMS: atom_id res chain seq x y z
N MET A 1 -5.44 -43.88 -67.44
CA MET A 1 -5.75 -43.39 -66.06
C MET A 1 -4.58 -42.54 -65.59
N LYS A 2 -4.78 -41.23 -65.36
CA LYS A 2 -3.76 -40.29 -64.86
C LYS A 2 -4.13 -39.92 -63.42
N ILE A 3 -3.24 -40.20 -62.47
CA ILE A 3 -3.44 -39.94 -61.04
C ILE A 3 -2.84 -38.56 -60.71
N SER A 4 -3.70 -37.61 -60.40
CA SER A 4 -3.33 -36.25 -59.97
C SER A 4 -2.93 -36.28 -58.50
N ARG A 5 -1.67 -35.95 -58.19
CA ARG A 5 -1.15 -35.82 -56.83
C ARG A 5 -1.50 -34.42 -56.29
N LEU A 6 -2.30 -34.37 -55.23
CA LEU A 6 -2.57 -33.15 -54.46
C LEU A 6 -1.43 -32.90 -53.47
N ILE A 7 -0.76 -31.76 -53.59
CA ILE A 7 0.22 -31.24 -52.63
C ILE A 7 -0.56 -30.41 -51.60
N VAL A 8 -0.60 -30.87 -50.34
CA VAL A 8 -1.19 -30.10 -49.24
C VAL A 8 -0.08 -29.24 -48.62
N ALA A 9 -0.19 -27.93 -48.77
CA ALA A 9 0.68 -26.96 -48.10
C ALA A 9 0.20 -26.77 -46.65
N ALA A 10 1.04 -27.09 -45.67
CA ALA A 10 0.75 -26.87 -44.26
C ALA A 10 1.08 -25.40 -43.90
N ALA A 11 0.07 -24.62 -43.53
CA ALA A 11 0.24 -23.28 -42.98
C ALA A 11 0.65 -23.39 -41.50
N ALA A 12 1.80 -22.83 -41.14
CA ALA A 12 2.26 -22.73 -39.76
C ALA A 12 1.48 -21.60 -39.04
N ILE A 13 0.68 -21.95 -38.04
CA ILE A 13 -0.01 -21.00 -37.16
C ILE A 13 0.97 -20.65 -36.03
N VAL A 14 1.46 -19.41 -36.03
CA VAL A 14 2.25 -18.86 -34.92
C VAL A 14 1.27 -18.40 -33.84
N PHE A 15 1.21 -19.14 -32.72
CA PHE A 15 0.52 -18.70 -31.53
C PHE A 15 1.34 -17.61 -30.84
N VAL A 16 0.94 -16.35 -31.00
CA VAL A 16 1.43 -15.26 -30.16
C VAL A 16 0.74 -15.43 -28.81
N LEU A 17 1.46 -15.98 -27.83
CA LEU A 17 0.97 -16.01 -26.45
C LEU A 17 0.79 -14.56 -25.97
N PRO A 18 -0.32 -14.22 -25.29
CA PRO A 18 -0.46 -12.91 -24.67
C PRO A 18 0.71 -12.72 -23.70
N ALA A 19 1.49 -11.65 -23.90
CA ALA A 19 2.49 -11.23 -22.95
C ALA A 19 1.78 -11.03 -21.60
N HIS A 20 2.20 -11.76 -20.57
CA HIS A 20 1.68 -11.51 -19.24
C HIS A 20 2.00 -10.05 -18.88
N PRO A 21 1.05 -9.29 -18.32
CA PRO A 21 1.35 -7.94 -17.87
C PRO A 21 2.58 -7.99 -16.97
N ALA A 22 3.51 -7.06 -17.19
CA ALA A 22 4.71 -6.95 -16.37
C ALA A 22 4.29 -6.89 -14.91
N ARG A 23 4.90 -7.74 -14.07
CA ARG A 23 4.61 -7.73 -12.63
C ARG A 23 5.11 -6.42 -12.05
N PRO A 24 4.36 -5.79 -11.13
CA PRO A 24 4.84 -4.62 -10.45
C PRO A 24 6.16 -4.91 -9.71
N ALA A 25 6.98 -3.88 -9.54
CA ALA A 25 8.28 -3.97 -8.89
C ALA A 25 8.60 -2.70 -8.09
N VAL A 26 9.55 -2.80 -7.16
CA VAL A 26 10.08 -1.68 -6.34
C VAL A 26 10.47 -0.43 -7.18
N THR A 27 10.89 -0.64 -8.42
CA THR A 27 11.31 0.41 -9.37
C THR A 27 10.16 1.15 -10.02
N ASP A 28 8.93 0.66 -9.89
CA ASP A 28 7.77 1.26 -10.53
C ASP A 28 7.39 2.60 -9.87
N PRO A 29 6.63 3.44 -10.59
CA PRO A 29 6.04 4.63 -10.01
C PRO A 29 5.15 4.26 -8.81
N VAL A 30 5.32 4.98 -7.71
CA VAL A 30 4.40 4.87 -6.58
C VAL A 30 3.10 5.58 -6.95
N ILE A 31 1.98 4.87 -6.80
CA ILE A 31 0.64 5.41 -6.98
C ILE A 31 -0.07 5.48 -5.62
N SER A 32 -0.87 6.51 -5.39
CA SER A 32 -1.70 6.61 -4.19
C SER A 32 -2.81 5.56 -4.21
N LEU A 33 -2.87 4.71 -3.19
CA LEU A 33 -3.84 3.62 -3.11
C LEU A 33 -4.92 3.86 -2.07
N TYR A 34 -4.55 4.37 -0.90
CA TYR A 34 -5.48 4.57 0.20
C TYR A 34 -5.38 5.99 0.76
N PHE A 35 -6.53 6.54 1.14
CA PHE A 35 -6.65 7.75 1.93
C PHE A 35 -7.39 7.45 3.22
N PHE A 36 -6.78 7.80 4.35
CA PHE A 36 -7.35 7.62 5.68
C PHE A 36 -7.55 8.99 6.34
N PRO A 37 -8.79 9.50 6.44
CA PRO A 37 -9.09 10.67 7.26
C PRO A 37 -9.15 10.31 8.75
N GLY A 38 -8.97 11.29 9.62
CA GLY A 38 -9.09 11.10 11.07
C GLY A 38 -7.83 10.58 11.75
N VAL A 39 -6.68 10.65 11.08
CA VAL A 39 -5.37 10.34 11.66
C VAL A 39 -5.13 11.24 12.86
N ARG A 40 -4.70 10.64 13.96
CA ARG A 40 -4.47 11.32 15.23
C ARG A 40 -3.16 10.85 15.84
N ASP A 41 -2.40 11.83 16.31
CA ASP A 41 -1.25 11.61 17.17
C ASP A 41 -1.20 12.75 18.20
N ASN A 42 -1.15 12.44 19.49
CA ASN A 42 -1.12 13.46 20.53
C ASN A 42 0.29 14.01 20.85
N GLY A 43 1.32 13.58 20.10
CA GLY A 43 2.72 13.94 20.31
C GLY A 43 3.36 13.22 21.49
N GLY A 44 2.80 12.07 21.89
CA GLY A 44 3.36 11.21 22.93
C GLY A 44 4.74 10.68 22.57
N GLY A 45 5.49 10.26 23.59
CA GLY A 45 6.68 9.45 23.40
C GLY A 45 6.32 7.99 23.10
N ALA A 46 7.34 7.15 22.90
CA ALA A 46 7.15 5.72 22.65
C ALA A 46 6.26 5.05 23.72
N GLY A 47 5.26 4.30 23.27
CA GLY A 47 4.33 3.57 24.13
C GLY A 47 3.45 4.46 25.00
N THR A 48 3.16 5.70 24.61
CA THR A 48 2.35 6.64 25.41
C THR A 48 1.38 7.44 24.58
N GLY A 49 0.16 7.65 25.09
CA GLY A 49 -0.79 8.55 24.45
C GLY A 49 -1.58 7.90 23.32
N VAL A 50 -1.76 8.63 22.22
CA VAL A 50 -2.61 8.19 21.10
C VAL A 50 -1.79 8.20 19.83
N ALA A 51 -1.73 7.06 19.14
CA ALA A 51 -1.07 6.89 17.85
C ALA A 51 -2.06 6.40 16.79
N THR A 52 -1.70 6.60 15.52
CA THR A 52 -2.36 5.93 14.40
C THR A 52 -1.43 4.86 13.85
N SER A 53 -1.91 3.62 13.78
CA SER A 53 -1.19 2.50 13.16
C SER A 53 -1.84 2.13 11.82
N ILE A 54 -1.00 1.87 10.84
CA ILE A 54 -1.37 1.54 9.46
C ILE A 54 -0.73 0.19 9.13
N HIS A 55 -1.56 -0.79 8.80
CA HIS A 55 -1.13 -2.13 8.45
C HIS A 55 -1.36 -2.34 6.96
N CYS A 56 -0.33 -2.73 6.22
CA CYS A 56 -0.41 -3.03 4.79
C CYS A 56 0.05 -4.45 4.52
N VAL A 57 -0.73 -5.18 3.74
CA VAL A 57 -0.42 -6.55 3.29
C VAL A 57 -0.18 -6.53 1.80
N ASN A 58 0.89 -7.19 1.35
CA ASN A 58 1.22 -7.31 -0.06
C ASN A 58 0.81 -8.69 -0.60
N PHE A 59 -0.15 -8.71 -1.52
CA PHE A 59 -0.56 -9.92 -2.24
C PHE A 59 0.03 -10.01 -3.66
N SER A 60 0.92 -9.08 -4.02
CA SER A 60 1.65 -9.16 -5.29
C SER A 60 2.65 -10.33 -5.27
N GLY A 61 3.06 -10.77 -6.45
CA GLY A 61 4.09 -11.80 -6.60
C GLY A 61 5.53 -11.28 -6.54
N ALA A 62 5.76 -10.10 -5.97
CA ALA A 62 7.07 -9.44 -5.92
C ALA A 62 7.24 -8.58 -4.65
N THR A 63 8.46 -8.10 -4.40
CA THR A 63 8.68 -7.05 -3.41
C THR A 63 8.20 -5.71 -3.97
N GLU A 64 7.40 -5.01 -3.19
CA GLU A 64 6.83 -3.71 -3.53
C GLU A 64 7.37 -2.64 -2.59
N LYS A 65 7.18 -1.38 -2.97
CA LYS A 65 7.53 -0.21 -2.15
C LYS A 65 6.25 0.47 -1.68
N LEU A 66 6.14 0.68 -0.38
CA LEU A 66 5.12 1.48 0.28
C LEU A 66 5.63 2.90 0.50
N GLN A 67 4.74 3.88 0.41
CA GLN A 67 4.97 5.26 0.83
C GLN A 67 3.84 5.69 1.76
N TYR A 68 4.20 6.22 2.91
CA TYR A 68 3.29 6.78 3.90
C TYR A 68 3.49 8.28 3.93
N VAL A 69 2.42 9.04 3.65
CA VAL A 69 2.41 10.50 3.77
C VAL A 69 1.34 10.88 4.77
N VAL A 70 1.74 11.52 5.87
CA VAL A 70 0.81 11.99 6.92
C VAL A 70 0.74 13.49 6.89
N PHE A 71 -0.48 14.01 6.90
CA PHE A 71 -0.81 15.43 6.94
C PHE A 71 -1.49 15.75 8.26
N ASN A 72 -1.24 16.95 8.77
CA ASN A 72 -2.01 17.55 9.85
C ASN A 72 -3.26 18.28 9.30
N PHE A 73 -4.18 18.73 10.15
CA PHE A 73 -5.41 19.43 9.73
C PHE A 73 -5.17 20.64 8.80
N ASP A 74 -4.00 21.27 8.89
CA ASP A 74 -3.59 22.43 8.12
C ASP A 74 -2.86 22.06 6.82
N SER A 75 -2.93 20.79 6.39
CA SER A 75 -2.24 20.23 5.23
C SER A 75 -0.70 20.25 5.33
N SER A 76 -0.13 20.58 6.49
CA SER A 76 1.31 20.43 6.70
C SER A 76 1.70 18.95 6.72
N ILE A 77 2.74 18.59 5.97
CA ILE A 77 3.27 17.22 5.96
C ILE A 77 4.03 16.99 7.28
N LYS A 78 3.62 15.94 8.00
CA LYS A 78 4.23 15.50 9.27
C LYS A 78 5.15 14.31 9.09
N ALA A 79 4.88 13.46 8.09
CA ALA A 79 5.78 12.39 7.69
C ALA A 79 5.63 12.11 6.19
N ASN A 80 6.73 11.72 5.55
CA ASN A 80 6.76 11.21 4.18
C ASN A 80 7.90 10.19 4.10
N LEU A 81 7.59 8.92 4.38
CA LEU A 81 8.57 7.84 4.50
C LEU A 81 8.15 6.63 3.68
N ASN A 82 9.12 5.80 3.34
CA ASN A 82 8.97 4.66 2.46
C ASN A 82 9.50 3.39 3.13
N LEU A 83 8.89 2.26 2.80
CA LEU A 83 9.27 0.94 3.29
C LEU A 83 9.05 -0.10 2.21
N ASN A 84 9.97 -1.05 2.07
CA ASN A 84 9.77 -2.18 1.17
C ASN A 84 8.97 -3.28 1.87
N ILE A 85 8.06 -3.90 1.12
CA ILE A 85 7.22 -5.00 1.59
C ILE A 85 7.40 -6.20 0.64
N GLY A 86 7.86 -7.32 1.19
CA GLY A 86 7.96 -8.56 0.43
C GLY A 86 6.58 -9.13 0.09
N GLN A 87 6.56 -10.09 -0.83
CA GLN A 87 5.36 -10.88 -1.10
C GLN A 87 4.84 -11.55 0.18
N ASP A 88 3.52 -11.57 0.37
CA ASP A 88 2.80 -12.20 1.48
C ASP A 88 3.20 -11.69 2.87
N GLN A 89 3.88 -10.53 2.93
CA GLN A 89 4.24 -9.88 4.18
C GLN A 89 3.17 -8.87 4.58
N THR A 90 3.08 -8.66 5.89
CA THR A 90 2.40 -7.49 6.47
C THR A 90 3.46 -6.55 7.00
N ARG A 91 3.31 -5.26 6.72
CA ARG A 91 4.12 -4.20 7.34
C ARG A 91 3.24 -3.26 8.13
N THR A 92 3.69 -2.90 9.32
CA THR A 92 3.02 -1.96 10.21
C THR A 92 3.84 -0.68 10.32
N ALA A 93 3.21 0.45 10.02
CA ALA A 93 3.77 1.77 10.26
C ALA A 93 2.88 2.53 11.26
N SER A 94 3.47 3.17 12.27
CA SER A 94 2.72 3.97 13.24
C SER A 94 3.22 5.41 13.29
N THR A 95 2.33 6.35 13.63
CA THR A 95 2.69 7.78 13.82
C THR A 95 3.76 7.96 14.90
N HIS A 96 3.70 7.15 15.96
CA HIS A 96 4.79 6.85 16.89
C HIS A 96 4.69 5.41 17.41
N ASP A 97 5.72 4.96 18.14
CA ASP A 97 5.88 3.60 18.70
C ASP A 97 4.75 3.24 19.68
N THR A 98 4.17 2.06 19.54
CA THR A 98 3.06 1.58 20.39
C THR A 98 3.47 0.34 21.19
N VAL A 99 2.86 0.14 22.37
CA VAL A 99 3.07 -1.08 23.16
C VAL A 99 2.43 -2.31 22.51
N LEU A 100 1.35 -2.10 21.75
CA LEU A 100 0.55 -3.18 21.18
C LEU A 100 1.22 -3.87 19.98
N TYR A 101 1.87 -3.09 19.12
CA TYR A 101 2.46 -3.57 17.88
C TYR A 101 3.99 -3.52 17.93
N ALA A 102 4.63 -4.35 17.11
CA ALA A 102 6.05 -4.23 16.80
C ALA A 102 6.15 -3.59 15.42
N GLU A 103 6.25 -2.27 15.36
CA GLU A 103 6.26 -1.54 14.09
C GLU A 103 7.48 -1.85 13.24
N ASP A 104 7.26 -1.98 11.93
CA ASP A 104 8.34 -2.03 10.95
C ASP A 104 8.87 -0.62 10.61
N LEU A 105 8.03 0.40 10.80
CA LEU A 105 8.36 1.80 10.54
C LEU A 105 7.69 2.74 11.54
N ILE A 106 8.48 3.53 12.24
CA ILE A 106 8.00 4.61 13.11
C ILE A 106 8.07 5.93 12.33
N LEU A 107 6.91 6.55 12.09
CA LEU A 107 6.81 7.75 11.26
C LEU A 107 7.29 9.02 11.98
N ASN A 108 7.31 9.02 13.32
CA ASN A 108 7.73 10.14 14.17
C ASN A 108 7.05 11.47 13.78
N THR A 109 5.73 11.45 13.62
CA THR A 109 4.98 12.61 13.10
C THR A 109 4.93 13.80 14.08
N GLY A 110 5.20 13.55 15.36
CA GLY A 110 4.81 14.44 16.45
C GLY A 110 3.29 14.61 16.48
N VAL A 111 2.82 15.76 16.98
CA VAL A 111 1.38 16.05 17.08
C VAL A 111 0.72 16.11 15.71
N VAL A 112 -0.31 15.29 15.53
CA VAL A 112 -1.25 15.31 14.39
C VAL A 112 -2.65 15.49 14.95
N ASN A 113 -3.27 16.64 14.68
CA ASN A 113 -4.65 16.93 15.09
C ASN A 113 -5.55 16.76 13.87
N GLN A 114 -6.54 15.86 13.93
CA GLN A 114 -7.55 15.66 12.86
C GLN A 114 -6.93 15.57 11.45
N GLY A 115 -5.82 14.83 11.36
CA GLY A 115 -5.03 14.73 10.16
C GLY A 115 -5.60 13.72 9.15
N SER A 116 -4.81 13.48 8.12
CA SER A 116 -5.06 12.45 7.12
C SER A 116 -3.77 11.73 6.75
N ALA A 117 -3.89 10.52 6.24
CA ALA A 117 -2.77 9.78 5.68
C ALA A 117 -3.09 9.32 4.27
N ILE A 118 -2.10 9.43 3.38
CA ILE A 118 -2.06 8.75 2.09
C ILE A 118 -1.10 7.58 2.21
N VAL A 119 -1.53 6.42 1.75
CA VAL A 119 -0.64 5.28 1.49
C VAL A 119 -0.57 5.07 0.00
N GLY A 120 0.64 5.19 -0.55
CA GLY A 120 0.96 4.84 -1.91
C GLY A 120 1.74 3.54 -1.99
N ALA A 121 1.67 2.86 -3.13
CA ALA A 121 2.56 1.74 -3.41
C ALA A 121 2.87 1.56 -4.90
N THR A 122 3.82 0.68 -5.20
CA THR A 122 4.16 0.26 -6.57
C THR A 122 3.19 -0.76 -7.17
N SER A 123 2.40 -1.46 -6.34
CA SER A 123 1.39 -2.41 -6.80
C SER A 123 0.02 -2.10 -6.22
N VAL A 124 -1.04 -2.26 -7.04
CA VAL A 124 -2.43 -2.20 -6.60
C VAL A 124 -2.86 -3.41 -5.77
N ASP A 125 -2.07 -4.49 -5.74
CA ASP A 125 -2.35 -5.72 -4.99
C ASP A 125 -2.01 -5.60 -3.49
N ILE A 126 -1.87 -4.38 -3.01
CA ILE A 126 -1.65 -4.08 -1.60
C ILE A 126 -2.97 -3.67 -0.96
N VAL A 127 -3.24 -4.22 0.22
CA VAL A 127 -4.40 -3.86 1.04
C VAL A 127 -3.92 -3.25 2.34
N CYS A 128 -4.40 -2.04 2.63
CA CYS A 128 -4.06 -1.34 3.87
C CYS A 128 -5.29 -1.06 4.73
N THR A 129 -5.12 -1.15 6.05
CA THR A 129 -6.06 -0.70 7.07
C THR A 129 -5.35 0.27 8.01
N ALA A 130 -6.11 1.10 8.70
CA ALA A 130 -5.57 2.02 9.69
C ALA A 130 -6.50 2.11 10.89
N GLN A 131 -5.93 2.39 12.06
CA GLN A 131 -6.67 2.54 13.31
C GLN A 131 -5.98 3.58 14.21
N VAL A 132 -6.78 4.34 14.93
CA VAL A 132 -6.30 5.22 16.01
C VAL A 132 -6.42 4.44 17.32
N LEU A 133 -5.34 4.31 18.07
CA LEU A 133 -5.31 3.51 19.29
C LEU A 133 -4.56 4.18 20.44
N ASP A 134 -4.83 3.71 21.64
CA ASP A 134 -4.06 4.05 22.85
C ASP A 134 -2.69 3.37 22.78
N ALA A 135 -1.65 4.15 22.52
CA ALA A 135 -0.29 3.64 22.31
C ALA A 135 0.29 2.97 23.56
N ALA A 136 -0.26 3.21 24.76
CA ALA A 136 0.19 2.56 25.99
C ALA A 136 -0.50 1.21 26.27
N ALA A 137 -1.57 0.89 25.55
CA ALA A 137 -2.36 -0.30 25.80
C ALA A 137 -1.67 -1.55 25.22
N ALA A 138 -1.48 -2.58 26.05
CA ALA A 138 -1.01 -3.90 25.59
C ALA A 138 -2.14 -4.78 25.02
N THR A 139 -3.38 -4.29 25.06
CA THR A 139 -4.56 -4.93 24.45
C THR A 139 -5.19 -3.95 23.46
N PRO A 140 -5.77 -4.44 22.34
CA PRO A 140 -6.39 -3.56 21.36
C PRO A 140 -7.44 -2.63 21.98
N ASN A 141 -7.15 -1.33 21.97
CA ASN A 141 -8.04 -0.27 22.43
C ASN A 141 -7.93 0.91 21.46
N GLY A 142 -8.85 0.97 20.51
CA GLY A 142 -8.79 1.93 19.43
C GLY A 142 -10.06 1.95 18.58
N ILE A 143 -10.00 2.74 17.52
CA ILE A 143 -11.07 2.93 16.56
C ILE A 143 -10.47 2.74 15.16
N ASP A 144 -11.06 1.85 14.38
CA ASP A 144 -10.69 1.66 12.98
C ASP A 144 -11.03 2.90 12.16
N LEU A 145 -10.11 3.28 11.27
CA LEU A 145 -10.31 4.36 10.31
C LEU A 145 -10.87 3.80 9.01
N HIS A 146 -11.87 4.49 8.47
CA HIS A 146 -12.42 4.15 7.17
C HIS A 146 -11.45 4.60 6.06
N GLY A 147 -10.80 3.62 5.42
CA GLY A 147 -9.92 3.86 4.27
C GLY A 147 -10.68 3.99 2.96
N LEU A 148 -10.44 5.07 2.23
CA LEU A 148 -10.92 5.25 0.86
C LEU A 148 -9.87 4.70 -0.11
N ARG A 149 -10.22 3.66 -0.86
CA ARG A 149 -9.34 3.10 -1.88
C ARG A 149 -9.48 3.87 -3.20
N PHE A 150 -8.38 4.38 -3.72
CA PHE A 150 -8.32 4.91 -5.08
C PHE A 150 -8.23 3.76 -6.06
N ASN A 151 -9.25 3.62 -6.90
CA ASN A 151 -9.17 2.79 -8.09
C ASN A 151 -8.61 3.66 -9.21
N ALA A 152 -7.29 3.64 -9.40
CA ALA A 152 -6.71 4.27 -10.57
C ALA A 152 -7.17 3.50 -11.81
N VAL A 153 -8.16 4.04 -12.54
CA VAL A 153 -8.49 3.55 -13.88
C VAL A 153 -7.35 3.99 -14.79
N PRO A 154 -6.63 3.07 -15.46
CA PRO A 154 -5.53 3.42 -16.34
C PRO A 154 -6.07 4.02 -17.65
N SER A 155 -6.55 5.25 -17.60
CA SER A 155 -6.75 6.15 -18.76
C SER A 155 -7.32 7.53 -18.41
N THR A 156 -7.70 7.82 -17.17
CA THR A 156 -8.25 9.13 -16.79
C THR A 156 -7.49 9.67 -15.58
N ALA A 157 -6.28 10.16 -15.83
CA ALA A 157 -5.74 11.23 -15.00
C ALA A 157 -6.53 12.50 -15.38
N GLU A 158 -7.35 12.99 -14.47
CA GLU A 158 -7.83 14.37 -14.51
C GLU A 158 -6.86 15.27 -13.74
#